data_AF-A0A7U3GRR7-F1
#
_entry.id   AF-A0A7U3GRR7-F1
#
_cell.length_a   1.000
_cell.length_b   1.000
_cell.length_c   1.000
_cell.angle_alpha   90.00
_cell.angle_beta   90.00
_cell.angle_gamma   90.00
#
_symmetry.space_group_name_H-M   'P 1'
#
loop_
_entity.id
_entity.type
_entity.pdbx_description
1 polymer ?
#
loop_
_entity_poly.entity_id
_entity_poly.type
_entity_poly.pdbx_seq_one_letter_code
_entity_poly.pdbx_strand_id
1 'polypeptide(L)'
;MESKDTKLTIRITESEVDEIDSFLRNNPRFSSRSEFLRFAALEYVAQNRVRILGPNEVSLKLDRIMEQTLSFAIREGFFNDRNDAIMEILNEARSSGLISKIIDTKNSELKAVMKRSQDLKQENQAYTHVSKDSRNQDRDL
;
A
#
# COMPACT_ATOMS: atom_id res chain seq x y z
N MET A 1 13.12 26.64 -37.10
CA MET A 1 11.99 25.85 -36.57
C MET A 1 11.42 26.63 -35.41
N GLU A 2 10.22 27.19 -35.55
CA GLU A 2 9.53 27.85 -34.42
C GLU A 2 9.22 26.80 -33.36
N SER A 3 9.57 27.06 -32.09
CA SER A 3 9.12 26.20 -31.00
C SER A 3 7.60 26.35 -30.88
N LYS A 4 6.89 25.23 -30.99
CA LYS A 4 5.44 25.18 -30.77
C LYS A 4 5.14 25.16 -29.27
N ASP A 5 5.65 26.13 -28.54
CA ASP A 5 5.41 26.23 -27.11
C ASP A 5 4.01 26.79 -26.85
N THR A 6 3.23 26.06 -26.03
CA THR A 6 1.88 26.48 -25.62
C THR A 6 1.91 26.92 -24.17
N LYS A 7 1.38 28.12 -23.88
CA LYS A 7 1.31 28.66 -22.52
C LYS A 7 0.05 28.17 -21.80
N LEU A 8 0.23 27.61 -20.61
CA LEU A 8 -0.84 27.30 -19.67
C LEU A 8 -0.86 28.35 -18.54
N THR A 9 -2.03 28.92 -18.26
CA THR A 9 -2.26 29.82 -17.13
C THR A 9 -3.27 29.18 -16.19
N ILE A 10 -2.92 29.02 -14.92
CA ILE A 10 -3.79 28.45 -13.88
C ILE A 10 -4.07 29.51 -12.81
N ARG A 11 -5.28 29.48 -12.24
CA ARG A 11 -5.62 30.27 -11.05
C ARG A 11 -5.50 29.37 -9.84
N ILE A 12 -4.67 29.77 -8.89
CA ILE A 12 -4.44 29.09 -7.62
C ILE A 12 -4.43 30.14 -6.51
N THR A 13 -4.74 29.71 -5.30
CA THR A 13 -4.72 30.52 -4.09
C THR A 13 -3.29 30.77 -3.61
N GLU A 14 -3.12 31.79 -2.78
CA GLU A 14 -1.82 32.13 -2.19
C GLU A 14 -1.26 30.98 -1.32
N SER A 15 -2.13 30.33 -0.54
CA SER A 15 -1.75 29.16 0.26
C SER A 15 -1.22 28.00 -0.58
N GLU A 16 -1.75 27.79 -1.79
CA GLU A 16 -1.25 26.75 -2.70
C GLU A 16 0.12 27.11 -3.28
N VAL A 17 0.36 28.40 -3.54
CA VAL A 17 1.68 28.89 -3.97
C VAL A 17 2.73 28.68 -2.88
N ASP A 18 2.40 29.01 -1.64
CA ASP A 18 3.30 28.85 -0.49
C ASP A 18 3.68 27.39 -0.26
N GLU A 19 2.71 26.48 -0.40
CA GLU A 19 2.95 25.03 -0.31
C GLU A 19 3.90 24.54 -1.41
N ILE A 20 3.68 24.99 -2.65
CA ILE A 20 4.57 24.67 -3.78
C ILE A 20 5.99 25.17 -3.50
N ASP A 21 6.13 26.40 -3.02
CA ASP A 21 7.45 26.97 -2.71
C ASP A 21 8.13 26.24 -1.56
N SER A 22 7.38 25.85 -0.53
CA SER A 22 7.87 25.04 0.57
C SER A 22 8.39 23.69 0.09
N PHE A 23 7.66 23.04 -0.80
CA PHE A 23 8.09 21.81 -1.44
C PHE A 23 9.39 22.00 -2.25
N LEU A 24 9.48 23.06 -3.05
CA LEU A 24 10.64 23.35 -3.90
C LEU A 24 11.92 23.62 -3.08
N ARG A 25 11.81 24.33 -1.96
CA ARG A 25 12.95 24.57 -1.04
C ARG A 25 13.59 23.27 -0.55
N ASN A 26 12.79 22.23 -0.36
CA ASN A 26 13.23 20.92 0.10
C ASN A 26 13.60 19.94 -1.03
N ASN A 27 13.36 20.32 -2.29
CA ASN A 27 13.53 19.47 -3.46
C ASN A 27 14.26 20.24 -4.58
N PRO A 28 15.58 20.44 -4.48
CA PRO A 28 16.36 21.25 -5.43
C PRO A 28 16.46 20.67 -6.84
N ARG A 29 15.90 19.47 -7.06
CA ARG A 29 15.79 18.82 -8.37
C ARG A 29 14.93 19.60 -9.37
N PHE A 30 14.08 20.52 -8.89
CA PHE A 30 13.27 21.38 -9.74
C PHE A 30 13.77 22.82 -9.65
N SER A 31 14.09 23.41 -10.80
CA SER A 31 14.61 24.76 -10.93
C SER A 31 13.54 25.85 -10.82
N SER A 32 12.26 25.50 -11.09
CA SER A 32 11.15 26.46 -11.08
C SER A 32 9.80 25.81 -10.78
N ARG A 33 8.82 26.64 -10.36
CA ARG A 33 7.42 26.24 -10.23
C ARG A 33 6.86 25.67 -11.54
N SER A 34 7.20 26.27 -12.68
CA SER A 34 6.73 25.81 -14.00
C SER A 34 7.29 24.45 -14.39
N GLU A 35 8.55 24.18 -14.07
CA GLU A 35 9.15 22.85 -14.28
C GLU A 35 8.49 21.81 -13.39
N PHE A 36 8.33 22.11 -12.10
CA PHE A 36 7.65 21.21 -11.16
C PHE A 36 6.20 20.92 -11.58
N LEU A 37 5.42 21.95 -11.91
CA LEU A 37 4.02 21.76 -12.31
C LEU A 37 3.91 20.96 -13.62
N ARG A 38 4.81 21.18 -14.58
CA ARG A 38 4.87 20.39 -15.80
C ARG A 38 5.18 18.93 -15.49
N PHE A 39 6.19 18.68 -14.67
CA PHE A 39 6.57 17.34 -14.25
C PHE A 39 5.42 16.65 -13.50
N ALA A 40 4.83 17.31 -12.51
CA ALA A 40 3.73 16.77 -11.72
C ALA A 40 2.50 16.47 -12.57
N ALA A 41 2.14 17.36 -13.51
CA ALA A 41 1.04 17.12 -14.43
C ALA A 41 1.31 15.94 -15.37
N LEU A 42 2.52 15.82 -15.91
CA LEU A 42 2.89 14.71 -16.78
C LEU A 42 2.99 13.39 -16.03
N GLU A 43 3.54 13.38 -14.82
CA GLU A 43 3.56 12.22 -13.92
C GLU A 43 2.14 11.80 -13.55
N TYR A 44 1.28 12.74 -13.17
CA TYR A 44 -0.11 12.46 -12.88
C TYR A 44 -0.82 11.89 -14.10
N VAL A 45 -0.61 12.47 -15.29
CA VAL A 45 -1.18 11.94 -16.54
C VAL A 45 -0.60 10.57 -16.86
N ALA A 46 0.69 10.31 -16.69
CA ALA A 46 1.30 9.00 -16.96
C ALA A 46 0.73 7.94 -16.01
N GLN A 47 0.70 8.24 -14.72
CA GLN A 47 0.12 7.37 -13.69
C GLN A 47 -1.38 7.14 -13.93
N ASN A 48 -2.12 8.17 -14.38
CA ASN A 48 -3.55 8.05 -14.61
C ASN A 48 -3.91 7.51 -16.01
N ARG A 49 -3.06 7.65 -17.01
CA ARG A 49 -3.19 7.00 -18.32
C ARG A 49 -3.00 5.50 -18.18
N VAL A 50 -2.16 5.08 -17.23
CA VAL A 50 -2.06 3.70 -16.74
C VAL A 50 -3.26 3.32 -15.84
N ARG A 51 -3.96 4.30 -15.21
CA ARG A 51 -5.21 4.08 -14.44
C ARG A 51 -6.52 4.29 -15.24
N ILE A 52 -6.50 4.60 -16.55
CA ILE A 52 -7.68 4.43 -17.41
C ILE A 52 -7.75 2.96 -17.82
N LEU A 53 -7.72 2.11 -16.82
CA LEU A 53 -8.20 0.77 -16.89
C LEU A 53 -9.30 0.70 -15.84
N GLY A 54 -10.42 0.06 -16.17
CA GLY A 54 -11.74 0.31 -15.59
C GLY A 54 -11.85 0.20 -14.06
N PRO A 55 -13.04 0.44 -13.49
CA PRO A 55 -13.31 0.47 -12.04
C PRO A 55 -12.92 -0.80 -11.24
N ASN A 56 -12.31 -1.80 -11.87
CA ASN A 56 -11.86 -3.06 -11.30
C ASN A 56 -10.34 -3.28 -11.32
N GLU A 57 -9.53 -2.28 -11.70
CA GLU A 57 -8.07 -2.49 -11.77
C GLU A 57 -7.30 -2.09 -10.50
N VAL A 58 -6.61 -3.09 -9.95
CA VAL A 58 -5.87 -3.04 -8.69
C VAL A 58 -4.42 -2.62 -8.95
N SER A 59 -3.98 -1.52 -8.35
CA SER A 59 -2.56 -1.16 -8.33
C SER A 59 -1.82 -2.09 -7.38
N LEU A 60 -1.02 -3.00 -7.92
CA LEU A 60 -0.27 -3.99 -7.16
C LEU A 60 1.16 -3.52 -6.92
N LYS A 61 1.51 -3.28 -5.65
CA LYS A 61 2.89 -2.97 -5.24
C LYS A 61 3.65 -4.26 -4.97
N LEU A 62 4.75 -4.46 -5.69
CA LEU A 62 5.66 -5.58 -5.49
C LEU A 62 6.90 -5.13 -4.73
N ASP A 63 7.47 -6.05 -3.94
CA ASP A 63 8.79 -5.82 -3.36
C ASP A 63 9.89 -5.90 -4.43
N ARG A 64 11.08 -5.42 -4.07
CA ARG A 64 12.21 -5.31 -5.01
C ARG A 64 12.65 -6.66 -5.58
N ILE A 65 12.55 -7.74 -4.79
CA ILE A 65 13.01 -9.08 -5.21
C ILE A 65 12.04 -9.63 -6.24
N MET A 66 10.73 -9.46 -6.01
CA MET A 66 9.70 -9.89 -6.95
C MET A 66 9.75 -9.09 -8.25
N GLU A 67 9.98 -7.78 -8.18
CA GLU A 67 10.20 -6.93 -9.37
C GLU A 67 11.40 -7.42 -10.20
N GLN A 68 12.52 -7.75 -9.54
CA GLN A 68 13.70 -8.28 -10.22
C GLN A 68 13.43 -9.64 -10.86
N THR A 69 12.68 -10.49 -10.18
CA THR A 69 12.33 -11.84 -10.66
C THR A 69 11.44 -11.77 -11.90
N LEU A 70 10.40 -10.93 -11.88
CA LEU A 70 9.54 -10.70 -13.04
C LEU A 70 10.31 -10.06 -14.19
N SER A 71 11.16 -9.06 -13.90
CA SER A 71 11.98 -8.40 -14.92
C SER A 71 12.94 -9.38 -15.59
N PHE A 72 13.54 -10.30 -14.82
CA PHE A 72 14.35 -11.38 -15.36
C PHE A 72 13.50 -12.27 -16.28
N ALA A 73 12.35 -12.76 -15.80
CA ALA A 73 11.52 -13.68 -16.56
C ALA A 73 11.02 -13.09 -17.89
N ILE A 74 10.67 -11.80 -17.91
CA ILE A 74 10.28 -11.08 -19.13
C ILE A 74 11.47 -10.94 -20.08
N ARG A 75 12.65 -10.57 -19.57
CA ARG A 75 13.85 -10.41 -20.40
C ARG A 75 14.29 -11.70 -21.07
N GLU A 76 14.16 -12.83 -20.37
CA GLU A 76 14.46 -14.16 -20.92
C GLU A 76 13.35 -14.68 -21.87
N GLY A 77 12.26 -13.93 -22.05
CA GLY A 77 11.19 -14.26 -22.99
C GLY A 77 10.19 -15.29 -22.48
N PHE A 78 10.15 -15.58 -21.17
CA PHE A 78 9.14 -16.45 -20.58
C PHE A 78 7.75 -15.83 -20.60
N PHE A 79 7.68 -14.49 -20.56
CA PHE A 79 6.44 -13.72 -20.60
C PHE A 79 6.60 -12.51 -21.52
N ASN A 80 5.51 -12.07 -22.13
CA ASN A 80 5.52 -10.95 -23.07
C ASN A 80 5.74 -9.61 -22.37
N ASP A 81 5.07 -9.44 -21.24
CA ASP A 81 5.17 -8.26 -20.39
C ASP A 81 4.85 -8.60 -18.93
N ARG A 82 4.89 -7.56 -18.09
CA ARG A 82 4.64 -7.69 -16.65
C ARG A 82 3.21 -8.12 -16.33
N ASN A 83 2.23 -7.62 -17.07
CA ASN A 83 0.83 -7.94 -16.81
C ASN A 83 0.53 -9.38 -17.20
N ASP A 84 1.06 -9.83 -18.34
CA ASP A 84 1.03 -11.21 -18.79
C ASP A 84 1.61 -12.16 -17.72
N ALA A 85 2.80 -11.85 -17.22
CA ALA A 85 3.44 -12.62 -16.15
C ALA A 85 2.60 -12.69 -14.86
N ILE A 86 2.05 -11.56 -14.42
CA ILE A 86 1.21 -11.51 -13.21
C ILE A 86 -0.06 -12.33 -13.40
N MET A 87 -0.72 -12.22 -14.56
CA MET A 87 -1.95 -12.94 -14.84
C MET A 87 -1.73 -14.45 -14.90
N GLU A 88 -0.65 -14.91 -15.54
CA GLU A 88 -0.28 -16.33 -15.57
C GLU A 88 0.00 -16.88 -14.17
N ILE A 89 0.77 -16.15 -13.36
CA ILE A 89 1.05 -16.54 -11.97
C ILE A 89 -0.24 -16.63 -11.14
N LEU A 90 -1.15 -15.66 -11.29
CA LEU A 90 -2.43 -15.67 -10.55
C LEU A 90 -3.36 -16.79 -11.03
N ASN A 91 -3.38 -17.08 -12.32
CA ASN A 91 -4.15 -18.18 -12.88
C ASN A 91 -3.64 -19.52 -12.36
N GLU A 92 -2.31 -19.71 -12.32
CA GLU A 92 -1.69 -20.91 -11.76
C GLU A 92 -1.90 -21.03 -10.25
N ALA A 93 -1.81 -19.93 -9.51
CA ALA A 93 -2.13 -19.92 -8.08
C ALA A 93 -3.61 -20.26 -7.81
N ARG A 94 -4.51 -19.91 -8.74
CA ARG A 94 -5.93 -20.24 -8.68
C ARG A 94 -6.18 -21.72 -9.00
N SER A 95 -5.61 -22.23 -10.10
CA SER A 95 -5.78 -23.62 -10.55
C SER A 95 -5.20 -24.62 -9.54
N SER A 96 -4.04 -24.29 -8.94
CA SER A 96 -3.40 -25.10 -7.90
C SER A 96 -4.07 -25.03 -6.52
N GLY A 97 -5.10 -24.18 -6.35
CA GLY A 97 -5.77 -23.98 -5.07
C GLY A 97 -4.93 -23.24 -4.01
N LEU A 98 -3.77 -22.68 -4.41
CA LEU A 98 -2.89 -21.93 -3.53
C LEU A 98 -3.60 -20.72 -2.91
N ILE A 99 -4.42 -20.02 -3.69
CA ILE A 99 -5.22 -18.87 -3.20
C ILE A 99 -6.11 -19.29 -2.03
N SER A 100 -6.89 -20.38 -2.19
CA SER A 100 -7.77 -20.88 -1.14
C SER A 100 -6.98 -21.30 0.10
N LYS A 101 -5.86 -22.01 -0.09
CA LYS A 101 -4.99 -22.44 1.01
C LYS A 101 -4.46 -21.24 1.81
N ILE A 102 -4.04 -20.16 1.14
CA ILE A 102 -3.57 -18.93 1.81
C ILE A 102 -4.70 -18.31 2.64
N ILE A 103 -5.91 -18.21 2.09
CA ILE A 103 -7.08 -17.65 2.77
C ILE A 103 -7.44 -18.49 4.02
N ASP A 104 -7.51 -19.81 3.87
CA ASP A 104 -7.85 -20.72 4.98
C ASP A 104 -6.82 -20.69 6.11
N THR A 105 -5.53 -20.60 5.74
CA THR A 105 -4.43 -20.45 6.70
C THR A 105 -4.59 -19.17 7.49
N LYS A 106 -4.81 -18.03 6.82
CA LYS A 106 -4.99 -16.74 7.48
C LYS A 106 -6.23 -16.69 8.37
N ASN A 107 -7.33 -17.30 7.93
CA ASN A 107 -8.54 -17.42 8.75
C ASN A 107 -8.30 -18.24 10.02
N SER A 108 -7.52 -19.30 9.92
CA SER A 108 -7.17 -20.17 11.06
C SER A 108 -6.26 -19.45 12.05
N GLU A 109 -5.23 -18.75 11.56
CA GLU A 109 -4.36 -17.89 12.36
C GLU A 109 -5.16 -16.81 13.11
N LEU A 110 -6.08 -16.14 12.41
CA LEU A 110 -6.92 -15.11 13.00
C LEU A 110 -7.80 -15.67 14.13
N LYS A 111 -8.44 -16.82 13.91
CA LYS A 111 -9.24 -17.50 14.94
C LYS A 111 -8.40 -17.86 16.17
N ALA A 112 -7.18 -18.35 15.96
CA ALA A 112 -6.26 -18.68 17.06
C ALA A 112 -5.89 -17.44 17.89
N VAL A 113 -5.59 -16.32 17.22
CA VAL A 113 -5.29 -15.03 17.89
C VAL A 113 -6.49 -14.51 18.67
N MET A 114 -7.69 -14.56 18.07
CA MET A 114 -8.93 -14.13 18.75
C MET A 114 -9.22 -14.96 20.01
N LYS A 115 -9.08 -16.30 19.91
CA LYS A 115 -9.26 -17.19 21.06
C LYS A 115 -8.26 -16.88 22.17
N ARG A 116 -6.97 -16.75 21.83
CA ARG A 116 -5.93 -16.40 22.81
C ARG A 116 -6.19 -15.05 23.50
N SER A 117 -6.71 -14.07 22.76
CA SER A 117 -7.09 -12.78 23.33
C SER A 117 -8.26 -12.89 24.33
N GLN A 118 -9.24 -13.76 24.05
CA GLN A 118 -10.34 -14.02 24.99
C GLN A 118 -9.86 -14.73 26.26
N ASP A 119 -9.02 -15.76 26.10
CA ASP A 119 -8.46 -16.51 27.23
C ASP A 119 -7.66 -15.58 28.16
N LEU A 120 -6.82 -14.71 27.60
CA LEU A 120 -6.05 -13.72 28.36
C LEU A 120 -6.92 -12.67 29.08
N LYS A 121 -8.07 -12.31 28.52
CA LYS A 121 -9.03 -11.40 29.16
C LYS A 121 -9.70 -12.07 30.36
N GLN A 122 -10.10 -13.33 30.22
CA GLN A 122 -10.72 -14.10 31.29
C GLN A 122 -9.72 -14.40 32.42
N GLU A 123 -8.48 -14.74 32.07
CA GLU A 123 -7.39 -14.97 33.04
C GLU A 123 -7.10 -13.69 33.85
N ASN A 124 -6.96 -12.53 33.19
CA ASN A 124 -6.78 -11.25 33.90
C ASN A 124 -7.97 -10.90 34.80
N GLN A 125 -9.20 -11.16 34.37
CA GLN A 125 -10.39 -10.94 35.20
C GLN A 125 -10.39 -11.84 36.44
N ALA A 126 -10.02 -13.11 36.29
CA ALA A 126 -9.88 -14.05 37.42
C ALA A 126 -8.81 -13.57 38.43
N TYR A 127 -7.64 -13.12 37.95
CA TYR A 127 -6.60 -12.55 38.83
C TYR A 127 -7.05 -11.28 39.57
N THR A 128 -7.87 -10.42 38.93
CA THR A 128 -8.41 -9.22 39.59
C THR A 128 -9.48 -9.52 40.64
N HIS A 129 -10.22 -10.62 40.50
CA HIS A 129 -11.20 -11.05 41.51
C HIS A 129 -10.53 -11.70 42.73
N VAL A 130 -9.59 -12.63 42.50
CA VAL A 130 -8.82 -13.27 43.58
C VAL A 130 -8.04 -12.23 44.40
N SER A 131 -7.42 -11.25 43.75
CA SER A 131 -6.67 -10.18 44.46
C SER A 131 -7.53 -9.22 45.28
N LYS A 132 -8.86 -9.17 45.05
CA LYS A 132 -9.79 -8.36 45.85
C LYS A 132 -10.30 -9.13 47.06
N ASP A 133 -10.53 -10.43 46.92
CA ASP A 133 -10.98 -11.29 48.02
C ASP A 133 -9.89 -11.46 49.09
N SER A 134 -8.61 -11.58 48.70
CA SER A 134 -7.50 -11.66 49.66
C SER A 134 -7.32 -10.39 50.50
N ARG A 135 -7.60 -9.20 49.94
CA ARG A 135 -7.46 -7.93 50.67
C ARG A 135 -8.58 -7.67 51.68
N ASN A 136 -9.73 -8.33 51.53
CA ASN A 136 -10.84 -8.20 52.47
C ASN A 136 -10.68 -9.15 53.66
N GLN A 137 -10.04 -10.31 53.49
CA GLN A 137 -9.78 -11.25 54.60
C GLN A 137 -8.73 -10.74 55.60
N ASP A 138 -7.78 -9.91 55.16
CA ASP A 138 -6.75 -9.33 56.04
C ASP A 138 -7.23 -8.09 56.85
N ARG A 139 -8.50 -7.68 56.72
CA ARG A 139 -9.08 -6.53 57.43
C ARG A 139 -10.02 -6.88 58.58
N ASP A 140 -10.34 -8.15 58.74
CA ASP A 140 -11.27 -8.65 59.77
C ASP A 140 -10.56 -9.37 60.95
N LEU A 141 -9.26 -9.14 61.13
CA LEU A 141 -8.45 -9.56 62.30
C LEU A 141 -7.89 -8.34 63.02
#